data_AF-A0A920NNT3-F1
#
_entry.id   AF-A0A920NNT3-F1
#
_cell.length_a   1.000
_cell.length_b   1.000
_cell.length_c   1.000
_cell.angle_alpha   90.00
_cell.angle_beta   90.00
_cell.angle_gamma   90.00
#
_symmetry.space_group_name_H-M   'P 1'
#
loop_
_entity.id
_entity.type
_entity.pdbx_description
1 polymer ?
#
loop_
_entity_poly.entity_id
_entity_poly.type
_entity_poly.pdbx_seq_one_letter_code
_entity_poly.pdbx_strand_id
1 'polypeptide(L)'
;MAFTLANGISYVAAAIAKGLDPNQFPRRISFFFNAHNNLLIEVAKFRAARRMWAKIMKEQFNVTNKKAMFCRFHVQTGGSTLTAQQIDNNIVRTTIQALSAVLGGAQSLHTNSRDEALSLPTDGSARLALRTQQIIAHESGLVDTPDPLGGSYAIETLTDSIEAEANAIINEVENMGGAIAAIESGWTQNEIARSASEYQSSIEKKDKIIVGVNEFKTDEDDVNKTLSINEKAVALQLKRLQDFKSSRNNELVGEKLKTLHKTAKGTSNLIPAIIECVRSRCTLGEISDQFRDVFGEYQSNY
;
A
#
# COMPACT_ATOMS: atom_id res chain seq x y z
N MET A 1 4.82 -3.34 9.23
CA MET A 1 4.55 -2.06 9.95
C MET A 1 5.86 -1.30 10.18
N ALA A 2 6.85 -1.90 10.85
CA ALA A 2 8.15 -1.28 11.12
C ALA A 2 8.81 -0.68 9.87
N PHE A 3 8.98 -1.47 8.79
CA PHE A 3 9.55 -0.99 7.52
C PHE A 3 8.79 0.20 6.92
N THR A 4 7.46 0.22 7.04
CA THR A 4 6.64 1.35 6.58
C THR A 4 6.94 2.63 7.37
N LEU A 5 7.10 2.53 8.69
CA LEU A 5 7.43 3.67 9.54
C LEU A 5 8.87 4.13 9.33
N ALA A 6 9.82 3.21 9.17
CA ALA A 6 11.22 3.52 8.83
C ALA A 6 11.35 4.25 7.48
N ASN A 7 10.58 3.81 6.47
CA ASN A 7 10.47 4.53 5.21
C ASN A 7 9.87 5.93 5.43
N GLY A 8 8.85 6.04 6.28
CA GLY A 8 8.26 7.32 6.68
C GLY A 8 9.27 8.29 7.32
N ILE A 9 10.12 7.80 8.22
CA ILE A 9 11.23 8.56 8.83
C ILE A 9 12.16 9.09 7.72
N SER A 10 12.58 8.22 6.81
CA SER A 10 13.47 8.59 5.70
C SER A 10 12.84 9.64 4.77
N TYR A 11 11.55 9.53 4.45
CA TYR A 11 10.84 10.54 3.66
C TYR A 11 10.74 11.89 4.37
N VAL A 12 10.45 11.89 5.68
CA VAL A 12 10.38 13.13 6.47
C VAL A 12 11.77 13.78 6.55
N ALA A 13 12.81 13.01 6.82
CA ALA A 13 14.19 13.51 6.85
C ALA A 13 14.61 14.12 5.51
N ALA A 14 14.31 13.44 4.39
CA ALA A 14 14.61 13.94 3.05
C ALA A 14 13.86 15.25 2.73
N ALA A 15 12.60 15.38 3.13
CA ALA A 15 11.80 16.59 2.95
C ALA A 15 12.37 17.77 3.77
N ILE A 16 12.75 17.53 5.02
CA ILE A 16 13.39 18.53 5.88
C ILE A 16 14.74 18.97 5.29
N ALA A 17 15.55 18.03 4.79
CA ALA A 17 16.82 18.33 4.13
C ALA A 17 16.65 19.21 2.86
N LYS A 18 15.45 19.23 2.26
CA LYS A 18 15.06 20.15 1.16
C LYS A 18 14.39 21.44 1.65
N GLY A 19 14.39 21.70 2.95
CA GLY A 19 13.89 22.94 3.56
C GLY A 19 12.38 22.96 3.84
N LEU A 20 11.68 21.82 3.79
CA LEU A 20 10.25 21.77 4.10
C LEU A 20 10.01 21.75 5.61
N ASP A 21 9.05 22.56 6.08
CA ASP A 21 8.70 22.67 7.49
C ASP A 21 7.98 21.40 8.01
N PRO A 22 8.56 20.67 8.97
CA PRO A 22 7.98 19.44 9.53
C PRO A 22 6.66 19.67 10.29
N ASN A 23 6.29 20.91 10.60
CA ASN A 23 4.97 21.24 11.16
C ASN A 23 3.87 21.44 10.10
N GLN A 24 4.24 21.48 8.82
CA GLN A 24 3.33 21.77 7.72
C GLN A 24 3.14 20.60 6.77
N PHE A 25 4.20 20.12 6.12
CA PHE A 25 4.08 19.13 5.05
C PHE A 25 3.53 17.77 5.52
N PRO A 26 3.81 17.26 6.74
CA PRO A 26 3.32 15.94 7.15
C PRO A 26 1.79 15.88 7.29
N ARG A 27 1.12 17.03 7.38
CA ARG A 27 -0.35 17.12 7.26
C ARG A 27 -0.89 16.61 5.92
N ARG A 28 -0.03 16.27 4.96
CA ARG A 28 -0.37 15.64 3.68
C ARG A 28 0.21 14.23 3.52
N ILE A 29 0.96 13.72 4.49
CA ILE A 29 1.41 12.33 4.52
C ILE A 29 0.25 11.42 4.94
N SER A 30 0.09 10.32 4.22
CA SER A 30 -0.83 9.23 4.56
C SER A 30 -0.09 7.91 4.46
N PHE A 31 -0.60 6.91 5.17
CA PHE A 31 -0.08 5.56 5.20
C PHE A 31 -1.03 4.61 4.48
N PHE A 32 -0.50 3.45 4.11
CA PHE A 32 -1.28 2.38 3.52
C PHE A 32 -0.86 1.06 4.15
N PHE A 33 -1.83 0.32 4.70
CA PHE A 33 -1.58 -0.95 5.35
C PHE A 33 -2.49 -2.05 4.79
N ASN A 34 -2.01 -3.28 4.84
CA ASN A 34 -2.81 -4.49 4.65
C ASN A 34 -3.63 -4.80 5.92
N ALA A 35 -4.83 -5.35 5.81
CA ALA A 35 -5.55 -6.09 6.86
C ALA A 35 -5.52 -7.61 6.61
N HIS A 36 -4.72 -8.35 7.39
CA HIS A 36 -4.59 -9.81 7.30
C HIS A 36 -5.67 -10.56 8.12
N ASN A 37 -5.67 -11.90 8.06
CA ASN A 37 -6.70 -12.75 8.70
C ASN A 37 -6.80 -12.65 10.24
N ASN A 38 -5.76 -12.22 10.96
CA ASN A 38 -5.80 -12.18 12.42
C ASN A 38 -6.39 -10.85 12.91
N LEU A 39 -7.69 -10.85 13.15
CA LEU A 39 -8.48 -9.68 13.55
C LEU A 39 -7.83 -8.87 14.69
N LEU A 40 -7.43 -9.52 15.79
CA LEU A 40 -6.93 -8.81 16.97
C LEU A 40 -5.54 -8.22 16.74
N ILE A 41 -4.64 -8.97 16.09
CA ILE A 41 -3.31 -8.48 15.71
C ILE A 41 -3.43 -7.27 14.80
N GLU A 42 -4.34 -7.32 13.82
CA GLU A 42 -4.53 -6.24 12.87
C GLU A 42 -5.05 -4.96 13.56
N VAL A 43 -6.05 -5.09 14.44
CA VAL A 43 -6.53 -3.94 15.23
C VAL A 43 -5.41 -3.35 16.10
N ALA A 44 -4.68 -4.20 16.83
CA ALA A 44 -3.56 -3.77 17.67
C ALA A 44 -2.45 -3.10 16.85
N LYS A 45 -2.12 -3.64 15.67
CA LYS A 45 -1.16 -3.06 14.73
C LYS A 45 -1.54 -1.65 14.31
N PHE A 46 -2.80 -1.41 13.93
CA PHE A 46 -3.24 -0.08 13.52
C PHE A 46 -3.19 0.94 14.66
N ARG A 47 -3.51 0.52 15.89
CA ARG A 47 -3.39 1.35 17.11
C ARG A 47 -1.93 1.67 17.41
N ALA A 48 -1.05 0.67 17.39
CA ALA A 48 0.39 0.81 17.60
C ALA A 48 1.01 1.76 16.56
N ALA A 49 0.69 1.59 15.27
CA ALA A 49 1.19 2.46 14.20
C ALA A 49 0.90 3.95 14.45
N ARG A 50 -0.31 4.29 14.91
CA ARG A 50 -0.66 5.68 15.25
C ARG A 50 0.16 6.21 16.42
N ARG A 51 0.29 5.42 17.49
CA ARG A 51 1.03 5.81 18.70
C ARG A 51 2.52 5.98 18.39
N MET A 52 3.11 5.05 17.67
CA MET A 52 4.50 5.09 17.22
C MET A 52 4.77 6.30 16.32
N TRP A 53 3.96 6.50 15.28
CA TRP A 53 4.17 7.64 14.36
C TRP A 53 4.08 8.98 15.08
N ALA A 54 3.13 9.14 16.01
CA ALA A 54 3.01 10.36 16.79
C ALA A 54 4.26 10.61 17.66
N LYS A 55 4.82 9.57 18.30
CA LYS A 55 6.07 9.64 19.07
C LYS A 55 7.26 10.01 18.17
N ILE A 56 7.43 9.29 17.05
CA ILE A 56 8.50 9.54 16.07
C ILE A 56 8.49 11.02 15.62
N MET A 57 7.33 11.52 15.18
CA MET A 57 7.22 12.91 14.71
C MET A 57 7.51 13.94 15.80
N LYS A 58 7.05 13.67 17.03
CA LYS A 58 7.25 14.57 18.16
C LYS A 58 8.70 14.57 18.65
N GLU A 59 9.29 13.39 18.83
CA GLU A 59 10.56 13.20 19.54
C GLU A 59 11.77 13.29 18.61
N GLN A 60 11.69 12.70 17.41
CA GLN A 60 12.82 12.73 16.46
C GLN A 60 12.83 14.01 15.62
N PHE A 61 11.65 14.50 15.22
CA PHE A 61 11.53 15.66 14.32
C PHE A 61 11.04 16.94 15.01
N ASN A 62 10.89 16.94 16.34
CA ASN A 62 10.47 18.09 17.14
C ASN A 62 9.19 18.77 16.61
N VAL A 63 8.28 17.99 16.04
CA VAL A 63 7.00 18.50 15.54
C VAL A 63 6.15 18.96 16.72
N THR A 64 5.54 20.13 16.61
CA THR A 64 4.64 20.71 17.63
C THR A 64 3.19 20.71 17.14
N ASN A 65 2.97 20.72 15.83
CA ASN A 65 1.64 20.65 15.25
C ASN A 65 1.03 19.25 15.37
N LYS A 66 0.00 19.09 16.21
CA LYS A 66 -0.73 17.82 16.39
C LYS A 66 -1.19 17.18 15.08
N LYS A 67 -1.67 17.96 14.10
CA LYS A 67 -2.15 17.41 12.82
C LYS A 67 -1.03 16.85 11.95
N ALA A 68 0.21 17.30 12.14
CA ALA A 68 1.38 16.76 11.45
C ALA A 68 1.86 15.43 12.06
N MET A 69 1.39 15.08 13.26
CA MET A 69 1.66 13.80 13.93
C MET A 69 0.63 12.70 13.59
N PHE A 70 -0.43 13.02 12.83
CA PHE A 70 -1.48 12.05 12.54
C PHE A 70 -1.01 10.99 11.54
N CYS A 71 -1.03 9.72 11.96
CA CYS A 71 -0.98 8.59 11.05
C CYS A 71 -2.37 8.34 10.48
N ARG A 72 -2.70 9.01 9.37
CA ARG A 72 -3.93 8.75 8.62
C ARG A 72 -3.63 7.66 7.62
N PHE A 73 -4.45 6.62 7.56
CA PHE A 73 -4.14 5.45 6.77
C PHE A 73 -5.33 4.91 5.98
N HIS A 74 -5.02 4.46 4.76
CA HIS A 74 -5.84 3.56 3.99
C HIS A 74 -5.56 2.12 4.43
N VAL A 75 -6.57 1.25 4.37
CA VAL A 75 -6.42 -0.18 4.53
C VAL A 75 -6.95 -0.92 3.32
N GLN A 76 -6.25 -1.95 2.87
CA GLN A 76 -6.75 -2.94 1.92
C GLN A 76 -6.73 -4.31 2.58
N THR A 77 -7.81 -5.06 2.43
CA THR A 77 -7.88 -6.46 2.87
C THR A 77 -6.81 -7.31 2.17
N GLY A 78 -6.33 -8.39 2.80
CA GLY A 78 -5.17 -9.13 2.31
C GLY A 78 -5.45 -9.97 1.07
N GLY A 79 -5.02 -9.54 -0.11
CA GLY A 79 -5.19 -10.32 -1.36
C GLY A 79 -4.52 -11.69 -1.30
N SER A 80 -3.33 -11.76 -0.71
CA SER A 80 -2.56 -13.00 -0.49
C SER A 80 -3.24 -14.02 0.44
N THR A 81 -4.35 -13.64 1.10
CA THR A 81 -5.11 -14.54 1.99
C THR A 81 -6.29 -15.20 1.29
N LEU A 82 -6.63 -14.74 0.08
CA LEU A 82 -7.77 -15.19 -0.68
C LEU A 82 -7.39 -16.38 -1.55
N THR A 83 -8.31 -17.33 -1.70
CA THR A 83 -8.04 -18.64 -2.30
C THR A 83 -8.72 -18.78 -3.65
N ALA A 84 -8.10 -19.53 -4.56
CA ALA A 84 -8.69 -19.87 -5.86
C ALA A 84 -9.77 -20.97 -5.72
N GLN A 85 -9.64 -21.81 -4.70
CA GLN A 85 -10.61 -22.83 -4.31
C GLN A 85 -11.66 -22.23 -3.38
N GLN A 86 -12.91 -22.68 -3.51
CA GLN A 86 -14.05 -22.30 -2.68
C GLN A 86 -14.13 -20.78 -2.51
N ILE A 87 -14.18 -20.05 -3.62
CA ILE A 87 -14.00 -18.59 -3.63
C ILE A 87 -15.02 -17.83 -2.76
N ASP A 88 -16.17 -18.43 -2.45
CA ASP A 88 -17.15 -17.85 -1.53
C ASP A 88 -16.61 -17.68 -0.10
N ASN A 89 -15.66 -18.51 0.33
CA ASN A 89 -14.96 -18.34 1.60
C ASN A 89 -14.21 -17.00 1.66
N ASN A 90 -13.83 -16.43 0.52
CA ASN A 90 -13.17 -15.12 0.45
C ASN A 90 -14.09 -13.98 0.89
N ILE A 91 -15.42 -14.13 0.77
CA ILE A 91 -16.40 -13.15 1.30
C ILE A 91 -16.26 -13.06 2.82
N VAL A 92 -16.17 -14.21 3.49
CA VAL A 92 -16.03 -14.30 4.94
C VAL A 92 -14.67 -13.75 5.39
N ARG A 93 -13.59 -14.13 4.71
CA ARG A 93 -12.23 -13.62 4.98
C ARG A 93 -12.17 -12.10 4.86
N THR A 94 -12.62 -11.56 3.74
CA THR A 94 -12.66 -10.10 3.50
C THR A 94 -13.53 -9.39 4.53
N THR A 95 -14.64 -9.99 4.98
CA THR A 95 -15.49 -9.40 6.02
C THR A 95 -14.74 -9.27 7.35
N ILE A 96 -14.05 -10.32 7.80
CA ILE A 96 -13.24 -10.29 9.03
C ILE A 96 -12.12 -9.24 8.93
N GLN A 97 -11.45 -9.18 7.78
CA GLN A 97 -10.37 -8.22 7.52
C GLN A 97 -10.90 -6.77 7.48
N ALA A 98 -12.05 -6.55 6.86
CA ALA A 98 -12.73 -5.25 6.84
C ALA A 98 -13.11 -4.80 8.26
N LEU A 99 -13.63 -5.72 9.08
CA LEU A 99 -13.91 -5.44 10.50
C LEU A 99 -12.63 -5.02 11.25
N SER A 100 -11.49 -5.67 11.00
CA SER A 100 -10.22 -5.28 11.61
C SER A 100 -9.79 -3.85 11.23
N ALA A 101 -10.04 -3.45 9.99
CA ALA A 101 -9.72 -2.11 9.50
C ALA A 101 -10.63 -1.05 10.15
N VAL A 102 -11.92 -1.34 10.28
CA VAL A 102 -12.91 -0.44 10.91
C VAL A 102 -12.63 -0.30 12.41
N LEU A 103 -12.51 -1.41 13.14
CA LEU A 103 -12.16 -1.43 14.57
C LEU A 103 -10.78 -0.82 14.82
N GLY A 104 -9.87 -0.98 13.87
CA GLY A 104 -8.55 -0.35 13.88
C GLY A 104 -8.57 1.15 13.63
N GLY A 105 -9.66 1.75 13.17
CA GLY A 105 -9.80 3.19 12.93
C GLY A 105 -9.21 3.68 11.60
N ALA A 106 -9.36 2.92 10.52
CA ALA A 106 -8.95 3.31 9.17
C ALA A 106 -9.71 4.56 8.66
N GLN A 107 -9.07 5.37 7.81
CA GLN A 107 -9.70 6.55 7.18
C GLN A 107 -10.33 6.21 5.83
N SER A 108 -9.86 5.15 5.17
CA SER A 108 -10.45 4.60 3.96
C SER A 108 -10.15 3.12 3.87
N LEU A 109 -11.03 2.36 3.20
CA LEU A 109 -10.96 0.91 3.13
C LEU A 109 -11.19 0.41 1.70
N HIS A 110 -10.35 -0.52 1.27
CA HIS A 110 -10.55 -1.35 0.09
C HIS A 110 -10.82 -2.78 0.54
N THR A 111 -11.95 -3.32 0.11
CA THR A 111 -12.32 -4.73 0.29
C THR A 111 -12.12 -5.46 -1.02
N ASN A 112 -11.29 -6.49 -1.01
CA ASN A 112 -11.04 -7.31 -2.19
C ASN A 112 -12.27 -8.12 -2.55
N SER A 113 -12.35 -8.48 -3.82
CA SER A 113 -13.44 -9.29 -4.33
C SER A 113 -13.21 -10.78 -4.10
N ARG A 114 -14.30 -11.57 -4.13
CA ARG A 114 -14.23 -13.03 -3.93
C ARG A 114 -13.33 -13.74 -4.95
N ASP A 115 -13.17 -13.19 -6.13
CA ASP A 115 -12.44 -13.71 -7.29
C ASP A 115 -10.97 -13.24 -7.38
N GLU A 116 -10.44 -12.57 -6.34
CA GLU A 116 -9.09 -12.00 -6.29
C GLU A 116 -7.98 -12.96 -6.72
N ALA A 117 -8.06 -14.23 -6.31
CA ALA A 117 -7.05 -15.25 -6.61
C ALA A 117 -7.12 -15.80 -8.05
N LEU A 118 -8.14 -15.39 -8.83
CA LEU A 118 -8.40 -15.90 -10.18
C LEU A 118 -8.22 -14.82 -11.25
N SER A 119 -8.80 -13.64 -11.05
CA SER A 119 -8.77 -12.55 -12.03
C SER A 119 -9.02 -11.19 -11.40
N LEU A 120 -8.96 -10.14 -12.22
CA LEU A 120 -9.61 -8.87 -11.88
C LEU A 120 -11.10 -9.10 -11.59
N PRO A 121 -11.71 -8.27 -10.72
CA PRO A 121 -13.06 -8.52 -10.26
C PRO A 121 -14.09 -8.34 -11.37
N THR A 122 -15.09 -9.21 -11.40
CA THR A 122 -16.31 -8.96 -12.17
C THR A 122 -17.16 -7.87 -11.50
N ASP A 123 -18.09 -7.26 -12.24
CA ASP A 123 -19.04 -6.28 -11.68
C ASP A 123 -19.84 -6.83 -10.49
N GLY A 124 -20.17 -8.13 -10.52
CA GLY A 124 -20.86 -8.81 -9.44
C GLY A 124 -19.99 -8.92 -8.18
N SER A 125 -18.75 -9.38 -8.34
CA SER A 125 -17.80 -9.53 -7.24
C SER A 125 -17.40 -8.17 -6.63
N ALA A 126 -17.16 -7.16 -7.47
CA ALA A 126 -16.85 -5.80 -7.03
C ALA A 126 -18.02 -5.16 -6.27
N ARG A 127 -19.26 -5.37 -6.74
CA ARG A 127 -20.47 -4.90 -6.04
C ARG A 127 -20.61 -5.58 -4.68
N LEU A 128 -20.34 -6.88 -4.60
CA LEU A 128 -20.40 -7.62 -3.34
C LEU A 128 -19.35 -7.11 -2.35
N ALA A 129 -18.12 -6.86 -2.79
CA ALA A 129 -17.09 -6.26 -1.96
C ALA A 129 -17.53 -4.89 -1.40
N LEU A 130 -18.15 -4.04 -2.23
CA LEU A 130 -18.74 -2.78 -1.76
C LEU A 130 -19.86 -3.00 -0.74
N ARG A 131 -20.72 -4.01 -0.93
CA ARG A 131 -21.79 -4.35 0.02
C ARG A 131 -21.23 -4.79 1.37
N THR A 132 -20.10 -5.49 1.42
CA THR A 132 -19.41 -5.80 2.68
C THR A 132 -19.13 -4.54 3.50
N GLN A 133 -18.60 -3.48 2.87
CA GLN A 133 -18.35 -2.21 3.57
C GLN A 133 -19.66 -1.53 4.01
N GLN A 134 -20.68 -1.53 3.15
CA GLN A 134 -21.96 -0.88 3.45
C GLN A 134 -22.71 -1.57 4.59
N ILE A 135 -22.72 -2.90 4.63
CA ILE A 135 -23.32 -3.67 5.73
C ILE A 135 -22.59 -3.36 7.04
N ILE A 136 -21.25 -3.36 7.04
CA ILE A 136 -20.48 -2.98 8.24
C ILE A 136 -20.83 -1.55 8.66
N ALA A 137 -20.88 -0.60 7.73
CA ALA A 137 -21.12 0.80 8.05
C ALA A 137 -22.54 1.10 8.54
N HIS A 138 -23.56 0.40 8.03
CA HIS A 138 -24.96 0.75 8.25
C HIS A 138 -25.75 -0.23 9.13
N GLU A 139 -25.28 -1.48 9.29
CA GLU A 139 -26.03 -2.53 9.99
C GLU A 139 -25.31 -3.05 11.24
N SER A 140 -23.99 -2.87 11.38
CA SER A 140 -23.22 -3.49 12.46
C SER A 140 -23.23 -2.73 13.80
N GLY A 141 -23.58 -1.44 13.80
CA GLY A 141 -23.45 -0.56 14.98
C GLY A 141 -22.02 -0.16 15.34
N LEU A 142 -20.99 -0.65 14.63
CA LEU A 142 -19.58 -0.37 14.95
C LEU A 142 -19.17 1.09 14.74
N VAL A 143 -19.95 1.86 13.98
CA VAL A 143 -19.68 3.29 13.73
C VAL A 143 -20.15 4.19 14.87
N ASP A 144 -20.93 3.66 15.82
CA ASP A 144 -21.57 4.46 16.87
C ASP A 144 -20.63 4.78 18.04
N THR A 145 -19.54 4.03 18.19
CA THR A 145 -18.58 4.19 19.30
C THR A 145 -17.14 4.26 18.78
N PRO A 146 -16.37 5.32 19.09
CA PRO A 146 -14.95 5.40 18.71
C PRO A 146 -14.09 4.44 19.55
N ASP A 147 -13.16 3.74 18.88
CA ASP A 147 -12.25 2.74 19.49
C ASP A 147 -12.95 1.81 20.48
N PRO A 148 -13.97 1.03 20.04
CA PRO A 148 -14.81 0.25 20.96
C PRO A 148 -14.06 -0.88 21.69
N LEU A 149 -12.83 -1.18 21.27
CA LEU A 149 -11.94 -2.15 21.94
C LEU A 149 -10.98 -1.50 22.94
N GLY A 150 -11.05 -0.18 23.14
CA GLY A 150 -10.24 0.55 24.10
C GLY A 150 -10.45 0.02 25.52
N GLY A 151 -9.35 -0.24 26.24
CA GLY A 151 -9.38 -0.82 27.58
C GLY A 151 -9.51 -2.35 27.61
N SER A 152 -9.69 -3.03 26.47
CA SER A 152 -9.58 -4.48 26.40
C SER A 152 -8.16 -4.91 26.75
N TYR A 153 -7.99 -5.65 27.86
CA TYR A 153 -6.68 -6.15 28.30
C TYR A 153 -5.89 -6.84 27.18
N ALA A 154 -6.56 -7.67 26.38
CA ALA A 154 -5.93 -8.39 25.28
C ALA A 154 -5.44 -7.45 24.17
N ILE A 155 -6.25 -6.46 23.77
CA ILE A 155 -5.89 -5.52 22.71
C ILE A 155 -4.81 -4.54 23.19
N GLU A 156 -4.89 -4.03 24.41
CA GLU A 156 -3.88 -3.11 24.94
C GLU A 156 -2.53 -3.81 25.07
N THR A 157 -2.49 -5.01 25.66
CA THR A 157 -1.25 -5.81 25.79
C THR A 157 -0.65 -6.13 24.43
N LEU A 158 -1.48 -6.52 23.46
CA LEU A 158 -1.01 -6.83 22.11
C LEU A 158 -0.52 -5.57 21.37
N THR A 159 -1.17 -4.42 21.60
CA THR A 159 -0.73 -3.13 21.03
C THR A 159 0.65 -2.75 21.57
N ASP A 160 0.88 -2.94 22.87
CA ASP A 160 2.18 -2.68 23.50
C ASP A 160 3.28 -3.63 22.99
N SER A 161 2.98 -4.93 22.86
CA SER A 161 3.94 -5.92 22.31
C SER A 161 4.33 -5.58 20.87
N ILE A 162 3.35 -5.32 20.00
CA ILE A 162 3.58 -4.98 18.59
C ILE A 162 4.40 -3.68 18.47
N GLU A 163 4.15 -2.69 19.32
CA GLU A 163 4.96 -1.46 19.34
C GLU A 163 6.40 -1.74 19.75
N ALA A 164 6.63 -2.54 20.80
CA ALA A 164 7.98 -2.87 21.25
C ALA A 164 8.77 -3.63 20.18
N GLU A 165 8.17 -4.66 19.57
CA GLU A 165 8.79 -5.44 18.49
C GLU A 165 9.06 -4.59 17.26
N ALA A 166 8.12 -3.73 16.86
CA ALA A 166 8.30 -2.86 15.70
C ALA A 166 9.38 -1.79 15.95
N ASN A 167 9.50 -1.25 17.17
CA ASN A 167 10.58 -0.34 17.53
C ASN A 167 11.95 -1.03 17.49
N ALA A 168 12.05 -2.31 17.91
CA ALA A 168 13.29 -3.06 17.80
C ALA A 168 13.75 -3.18 16.33
N ILE A 169 12.84 -3.49 15.42
CA ILE A 169 13.11 -3.55 13.98
C ILE A 169 13.49 -2.17 13.42
N ILE A 170 12.80 -1.10 13.82
CA ILE A 170 13.15 0.26 13.40
C ILE A 170 14.57 0.62 13.87
N ASN A 171 14.93 0.31 15.11
CA ASN A 171 16.27 0.56 15.63
C ASN A 171 17.36 -0.23 14.87
N GLU A 172 17.07 -1.46 14.47
CA GLU A 172 17.98 -2.24 13.62
C GLU A 172 18.18 -1.57 12.25
N VAL A 173 17.11 -1.07 11.63
CA VAL A 173 17.19 -0.29 10.38
C VAL A 173 18.00 1.00 10.56
N GLU A 174 17.79 1.74 11.65
CA GLU A 174 18.57 2.96 11.94
C GLU A 174 20.06 2.62 12.16
N ASN A 175 20.39 1.52 12.84
CA ASN A 175 21.77 1.06 13.02
C ASN A 175 22.46 0.68 11.69
N MET A 176 21.70 0.29 10.67
CA MET A 176 22.21 0.04 9.32
C MET A 176 22.43 1.33 8.50
N GLY A 177 22.07 2.50 9.03
CA GLY A 177 22.12 3.77 8.31
C GLY A 177 20.78 4.22 7.73
N GLY A 178 19.67 3.67 8.24
CA GLY A 178 18.31 4.02 7.84
C GLY A 178 17.76 3.15 6.72
N ALA A 179 16.53 3.46 6.30
CA ALA A 179 15.77 2.58 5.41
C ALA A 179 16.41 2.39 4.03
N ILE A 180 17.10 3.41 3.49
CA ILE A 180 17.78 3.31 2.19
C ILE A 180 18.90 2.26 2.25
N ALA A 181 19.77 2.35 3.26
CA ALA A 181 20.86 1.39 3.44
C ALA A 181 20.35 -0.04 3.71
N ALA A 182 19.26 -0.18 4.47
CA ALA A 182 18.61 -1.47 4.71
C ALA A 182 17.96 -2.08 3.46
N ILE A 183 17.57 -1.26 2.47
CA ILE A 183 17.04 -1.70 1.18
C ILE A 183 18.18 -2.06 0.21
N GLU A 184 19.22 -1.22 0.15
CA GLU A 184 20.39 -1.43 -0.74
C GLU A 184 21.20 -2.66 -0.35
N SER A 185 21.31 -2.95 0.95
CA SER A 185 21.94 -4.18 1.46
C SER A 185 21.11 -5.45 1.25
N GLY A 186 19.85 -5.32 0.84
CA GLY A 186 18.91 -6.45 0.68
C GLY A 186 18.31 -6.99 1.97
N TRP A 187 18.68 -6.44 3.14
CA TRP A 187 18.21 -6.95 4.43
C TRP A 187 16.69 -6.93 4.54
N THR A 188 16.05 -5.84 4.11
CA THR A 188 14.58 -5.71 4.16
C THR A 188 13.90 -6.80 3.32
N GLN A 189 14.40 -7.04 2.11
CA GLN A 189 13.87 -8.03 1.18
C GLN A 189 14.07 -9.45 1.70
N ASN A 190 15.24 -9.73 2.30
CA ASN A 190 15.55 -11.01 2.92
C ASN A 190 14.62 -11.31 4.11
N GLU A 191 14.33 -10.32 4.96
CA GLU A 191 13.38 -10.50 6.07
C GLU A 191 11.95 -10.79 5.60
N ILE A 192 11.51 -10.12 4.53
CA ILE A 192 10.21 -10.40 3.90
C ILE A 192 10.20 -11.82 3.30
N ALA A 193 11.26 -12.21 2.59
CA ALA A 193 11.38 -13.54 1.98
C ALA A 193 11.42 -14.65 3.04
N ARG A 194 12.15 -14.44 4.14
CA ARG A 194 12.20 -15.34 5.30
C ARG A 194 10.80 -15.54 5.89
N SER A 195 10.10 -14.44 6.18
CA SER A 195 8.73 -14.49 6.72
C SER A 195 7.76 -15.20 5.77
N ALA A 196 7.87 -14.97 4.46
CA ALA A 196 7.05 -15.65 3.46
C ALA A 196 7.34 -17.17 3.41
N SER A 197 8.61 -17.57 3.47
CA SER A 197 9.03 -18.97 3.50
C SER A 197 8.54 -19.70 4.76
N GLU A 198 8.64 -19.06 5.92
CA GLU A 198 8.11 -19.58 7.19
C GLU A 198 6.59 -19.74 7.13
N TYR A 199 5.88 -18.75 6.58
CA TYR A 199 4.43 -18.81 6.39
C TYR A 199 4.04 -19.97 5.47
N GLN A 200 4.68 -20.11 4.32
CA GLN A 200 4.44 -21.22 3.39
C GLN A 200 4.71 -22.58 4.05
N SER A 201 5.82 -22.71 4.76
CA SER A 201 6.17 -23.93 5.50
C SER A 201 5.09 -24.29 6.53
N SER A 202 4.53 -23.30 7.23
CA SER A 202 3.46 -23.52 8.22
C SER A 202 2.15 -24.01 7.59
N ILE A 203 1.86 -23.63 6.33
CA ILE A 203 0.70 -24.13 5.58
C ILE A 203 0.93 -25.59 5.17
N GLU A 204 2.12 -25.92 4.68
CA GLU A 204 2.48 -27.27 4.23
C GLU A 204 2.50 -28.27 5.39
N LYS A 205 3.00 -27.85 6.55
CA LYS A 205 2.99 -28.64 7.80
C LYS A 205 1.61 -28.71 8.47
N LYS A 206 0.62 -27.96 7.97
CA LYS A 206 -0.71 -27.78 8.58
C LYS A 206 -0.70 -27.14 9.98
N ASP A 207 0.39 -26.47 10.36
CA ASP A 207 0.42 -25.59 11.54
C ASP A 207 -0.54 -24.39 11.36
N LYS A 208 -0.75 -23.99 10.10
CA LYS A 208 -1.80 -23.06 9.70
C LYS A 208 -2.79 -23.74 8.77
N ILE A 209 -4.06 -23.74 9.15
CA ILE A 209 -5.15 -24.26 8.33
C ILE A 209 -5.67 -23.17 7.39
N ILE A 210 -5.72 -23.49 6.10
CA ILE A 210 -6.35 -22.69 5.06
C ILE A 210 -7.55 -23.49 4.53
N VAL A 211 -8.74 -23.12 4.99
CA VAL A 211 -10.02 -23.77 4.65
C VAL A 211 -10.22 -23.80 3.14
N GLY A 212 -10.49 -25.00 2.60
CA GLY A 212 -10.65 -25.25 1.17
C GLY A 212 -9.33 -25.49 0.41
N VAL A 213 -8.17 -25.37 1.07
CA VAL A 213 -6.85 -25.51 0.43
C VAL A 213 -6.01 -26.61 1.03
N ASN A 214 -5.80 -26.65 2.35
CA ASN A 214 -5.05 -27.75 3.00
C ASN A 214 -5.91 -28.60 3.94
N GLU A 215 -7.10 -28.11 4.30
CA GLU A 215 -8.10 -28.79 5.12
C GLU A 215 -9.51 -28.40 4.66
N PHE A 216 -10.50 -29.26 4.90
CA PHE A 216 -11.90 -29.05 4.45
C PHE A 216 -12.04 -28.87 2.93
N LYS A 217 -11.29 -29.68 2.17
CA LYS A 217 -11.37 -29.73 0.71
C LYS A 217 -12.68 -30.36 0.27
N THR A 218 -13.15 -29.95 -0.92
CA THR A 218 -14.29 -30.54 -1.62
C THR A 218 -13.83 -31.09 -2.96
N ASP A 219 -14.50 -32.14 -3.44
CA ASP A 219 -14.20 -32.75 -4.75
C ASP A 219 -14.93 -32.03 -5.92
N GLU A 220 -15.66 -30.95 -5.63
CA GLU A 220 -16.39 -30.16 -6.65
C GLU A 220 -15.44 -29.27 -7.45
N ASP A 221 -15.55 -29.34 -8.78
CA ASP A 221 -14.87 -28.43 -9.70
C ASP A 221 -15.55 -27.04 -9.69
N ASP A 222 -14.85 -26.06 -9.15
CA ASP A 222 -15.30 -24.67 -9.08
C ASP A 222 -15.25 -23.98 -10.45
N VAL A 223 -16.36 -24.01 -11.20
CA VAL A 223 -16.49 -23.25 -12.47
C VAL A 223 -16.90 -21.80 -12.17
N ASN A 224 -15.90 -20.92 -12.07
CA ASN A 224 -16.10 -19.49 -11.79
C ASN A 224 -16.03 -18.62 -13.05
N LYS A 225 -16.94 -17.65 -13.16
CA LYS A 225 -16.88 -16.62 -14.21
C LYS A 225 -15.83 -15.57 -13.84
N THR A 226 -14.76 -15.49 -14.62
CA THR A 226 -13.69 -14.51 -14.47
C THR A 226 -13.83 -13.36 -15.46
N LEU A 227 -13.16 -12.23 -15.17
CA LEU A 227 -13.05 -11.14 -16.13
C LEU A 227 -12.03 -11.51 -17.22
N SER A 228 -12.44 -11.46 -18.49
CA SER A 228 -11.54 -11.63 -19.63
C SER A 228 -10.94 -10.29 -20.07
N ILE A 229 -9.65 -10.30 -20.40
CA ILE A 229 -8.96 -9.13 -20.95
C ILE A 229 -9.38 -8.92 -22.40
N ASN A 230 -9.80 -7.70 -22.74
CA ASN A 230 -10.19 -7.35 -24.10
C ASN A 230 -8.95 -7.02 -24.95
N GLU A 231 -8.47 -7.97 -25.74
CA GLU A 231 -7.33 -7.77 -26.66
C GLU A 231 -7.57 -6.65 -27.69
N LYS A 232 -8.82 -6.43 -28.12
CA LYS A 232 -9.15 -5.35 -29.06
C LYS A 232 -8.91 -3.96 -28.44
N ALA A 233 -8.92 -3.84 -27.11
CA ALA A 233 -8.63 -2.59 -26.43
C ALA A 233 -7.18 -2.13 -26.66
N VAL A 234 -6.24 -3.06 -26.83
CA VAL A 234 -4.83 -2.75 -27.12
C VAL A 234 -4.72 -2.07 -28.49
N ALA A 235 -5.30 -2.68 -29.53
CA ALA A 235 -5.30 -2.11 -30.87
C ALA A 235 -5.98 -0.73 -30.92
N LEU A 236 -7.09 -0.57 -30.19
CA LEU A 236 -7.76 0.72 -30.08
C LEU A 236 -6.89 1.78 -29.38
N GLN A 237 -6.20 1.41 -28.30
CA GLN A 237 -5.33 2.33 -27.56
C GLN A 237 -4.10 2.73 -28.39
N LEU A 238 -3.52 1.81 -29.17
CA LEU A 238 -2.43 2.11 -30.10
C LEU A 238 -2.88 3.10 -31.18
N LYS A 239 -4.06 2.91 -31.75
CA LYS A 239 -4.64 3.87 -32.71
C LYS A 239 -4.84 5.24 -32.07
N ARG A 240 -5.44 5.31 -30.87
CA ARG A 240 -5.62 6.57 -30.13
C ARG A 240 -4.29 7.27 -29.86
N LEU A 241 -3.24 6.52 -29.54
CA LEU A 241 -1.90 7.05 -29.30
C LEU A 241 -1.30 7.63 -30.60
N GLN A 242 -1.44 6.93 -31.72
CA GLN A 242 -0.97 7.41 -33.02
C GLN A 242 -1.68 8.72 -33.41
N ASP A 243 -3.01 8.75 -33.31
CA ASP A 243 -3.82 9.94 -33.60
C ASP A 243 -3.49 11.10 -32.65
N PHE A 244 -3.23 10.80 -31.37
CA PHE A 244 -2.81 11.80 -30.39
C PHE A 244 -1.43 12.41 -30.71
N LYS A 245 -0.47 11.60 -31.17
CA LYS A 245 0.88 12.07 -31.53
C LYS A 245 0.90 12.81 -32.87
N SER A 246 0.03 12.46 -33.82
CA SER A 246 -0.05 13.12 -35.13
C SER A 246 -0.77 14.47 -35.07
N SER A 247 -1.71 14.65 -34.15
CA SER A 247 -2.54 15.86 -34.04
C SER A 247 -1.99 16.95 -33.12
N ARG A 248 -0.92 16.68 -32.35
CA ARG A 248 -0.32 17.64 -31.41
C ARG A 248 0.77 18.50 -32.06
N ASN A 249 1.10 19.63 -31.42
CA ASN A 249 2.26 20.44 -31.80
C ASN A 249 3.56 19.73 -31.37
N ASN A 250 4.22 19.05 -32.31
CA ASN A 250 5.44 18.27 -32.02
C ASN A 250 6.68 19.13 -31.75
N GLU A 251 6.73 20.37 -32.25
CA GLU A 251 7.81 21.31 -31.93
C GLU A 251 7.75 21.72 -30.45
N LEU A 252 6.56 22.09 -29.98
CA LEU A 252 6.32 22.44 -28.58
C LEU A 252 6.61 21.26 -27.65
N VAL A 253 6.20 20.04 -28.02
CA VAL A 253 6.54 18.82 -27.27
C VAL A 253 8.05 18.66 -27.16
N GLY A 254 8.78 18.79 -28.28
CA GLY A 254 10.24 18.70 -28.28
C GLY A 254 10.91 19.75 -27.38
N GLU A 255 10.40 20.97 -27.36
CA GLU A 255 10.87 22.04 -26.47
C GLU A 255 10.64 21.70 -24.98
N LYS A 256 9.44 21.22 -24.61
CA LYS A 256 9.13 20.89 -23.22
C LYS A 256 9.89 19.67 -22.73
N LEU A 257 10.06 18.65 -23.56
CA LEU A 257 10.90 17.50 -23.22
C LEU A 257 12.37 17.90 -23.00
N LYS A 258 12.94 18.74 -23.86
CA LYS A 258 14.30 19.29 -23.66
C LYS A 258 14.41 20.07 -22.34
N THR A 259 13.39 20.86 -22.01
CA THR A 259 13.33 21.61 -20.74
C THR A 259 13.28 20.65 -19.55
N LEU A 260 12.47 19.60 -19.62
CA LEU A 260 12.37 18.58 -18.59
C LEU A 260 13.71 17.86 -18.38
N HIS A 261 14.34 17.42 -19.47
CA HIS A 261 15.65 16.77 -19.41
C HIS A 261 16.74 17.67 -18.81
N LYS A 262 16.77 18.97 -19.18
CA LYS A 262 17.67 19.94 -18.55
C LYS A 262 17.38 20.11 -17.06
N THR A 263 16.10 20.12 -16.67
CA THR A 263 15.67 20.23 -15.27
C THR A 263 16.11 19.00 -14.46
N ALA A 264 15.97 17.79 -15.04
CA ALA A 264 16.36 16.53 -14.44
C ALA A 264 17.87 16.42 -14.16
N LYS A 265 18.71 17.05 -14.97
CA LYS A 265 20.17 17.14 -14.72
C LYS A 265 20.55 18.09 -13.58
N GLY A 266 19.63 18.95 -13.15
CA GLY A 266 19.85 19.93 -12.10
C GLY A 266 19.29 19.49 -10.75
N THR A 267 19.12 20.47 -9.85
CA THR A 267 18.54 20.28 -8.50
C THR A 267 17.15 20.93 -8.36
N SER A 268 16.63 21.48 -9.44
CA SER A 268 15.32 22.14 -9.48
C SER A 268 14.16 21.14 -9.32
N ASN A 269 13.00 21.63 -8.87
CA ASN A 269 11.80 20.81 -8.77
C ASN A 269 11.32 20.36 -10.16
N LEU A 270 11.12 19.05 -10.33
CA LEU A 270 10.69 18.44 -11.60
C LEU A 270 9.19 18.58 -11.86
N ILE A 271 8.36 18.73 -10.83
CA ILE A 271 6.89 18.73 -10.96
C ILE A 271 6.39 19.82 -11.91
N PRO A 272 6.83 21.09 -11.83
CA PRO A 272 6.41 22.12 -12.80
C PRO A 272 6.73 21.73 -14.25
N ALA A 273 7.93 21.18 -14.52
CA ALA A 273 8.32 20.77 -15.86
C ALA A 273 7.47 19.58 -16.37
N ILE A 274 7.15 18.62 -15.50
CA ILE A 274 6.25 17.51 -15.82
C ILE A 274 4.85 18.03 -16.18
N ILE A 275 4.30 18.99 -15.41
CA ILE A 275 2.98 19.59 -15.68
C ILE A 275 2.97 20.27 -17.05
N GLU A 276 4.03 21.02 -17.39
CA GLU A 276 4.15 21.67 -18.70
C GLU A 276 4.27 20.63 -19.83
N CYS A 277 5.02 19.55 -19.64
CA CYS A 277 5.04 18.43 -20.60
C CYS A 277 3.63 17.85 -20.83
N VAL A 278 2.88 17.56 -19.77
CA VAL A 278 1.52 17.02 -19.86
C VAL A 278 0.57 18.00 -20.57
N ARG A 279 0.62 19.30 -20.21
CA ARG A 279 -0.18 20.35 -20.86
C ARG A 279 0.15 20.47 -22.35
N SER A 280 1.42 20.32 -22.72
CA SER A 280 1.88 20.29 -24.10
C SER A 280 1.65 18.95 -24.81
N ARG A 281 0.90 18.01 -24.20
CA ARG A 281 0.56 16.70 -24.77
C ARG A 281 1.75 15.76 -24.96
N CYS A 282 2.75 15.83 -24.08
CA CYS A 282 3.74 14.76 -23.95
C CYS A 282 3.06 13.49 -23.40
N THR A 283 3.51 12.32 -23.85
CA THR A 283 3.03 11.03 -23.33
C THR A 283 3.79 10.64 -22.06
N LEU A 284 3.24 9.71 -21.27
CA LEU A 284 3.93 9.15 -20.12
C LEU A 284 5.29 8.55 -20.51
N GLY A 285 5.33 7.78 -21.61
CA GLY A 285 6.57 7.18 -22.10
C GLY A 285 7.64 8.22 -22.42
N GLU A 286 7.29 9.29 -23.15
CA GLU A 286 8.24 10.34 -23.51
C GLU A 286 8.78 11.09 -22.29
N ILE A 287 7.95 11.34 -21.28
CA ILE A 287 8.37 11.96 -20.01
C ILE A 287 9.33 11.01 -19.27
N SER A 288 8.97 9.72 -19.17
CA SER A 288 9.81 8.71 -18.53
C SER A 288 11.16 8.54 -19.24
N ASP A 289 11.20 8.61 -20.58
CA ASP A 289 12.43 8.53 -21.36
C ASP A 289 13.41 9.66 -21.00
N GLN A 290 12.92 10.88 -20.79
CA GLN A 290 13.80 11.98 -20.36
C GLN A 290 14.45 11.72 -19.00
N PHE A 291 13.79 10.96 -18.12
CA PHE A 291 14.36 10.56 -16.85
C PHE A 291 15.31 9.37 -16.98
N ARG A 292 15.00 8.39 -17.85
CA ARG A 292 15.90 7.27 -18.16
C ARG A 292 17.22 7.74 -18.74
N ASP A 293 17.20 8.72 -19.63
CA ASP A 293 18.40 9.31 -20.23
C ASP A 293 19.32 9.97 -19.19
N VAL A 294 18.79 10.45 -18.06
CA VAL A 294 19.55 11.15 -17.02
C VAL A 294 19.91 10.26 -15.84
N PHE A 295 18.98 9.43 -15.38
CA PHE A 295 19.12 8.64 -14.14
C PHE A 295 19.39 7.16 -14.41
N GLY A 296 19.25 6.70 -15.66
CA GLY A 296 19.31 5.29 -16.01
C GLY A 296 18.05 4.52 -15.60
N GLU A 297 18.15 3.20 -15.65
CA GLU A 297 17.15 2.28 -15.15
C GLU A 297 17.73 1.50 -13.96
N TYR A 298 16.95 1.37 -12.89
CA TYR A 298 17.35 0.56 -11.74
C TYR A 298 17.41 -0.92 -12.16
N GLN A 299 18.52 -1.59 -11.86
CA GLN A 299 18.68 -3.04 -12.01
C GLN A 299 18.82 -3.66 -10.63
N SER A 300 17.97 -4.64 -10.35
CA SER A 300 18.09 -5.44 -9.12
C SER A 300 19.28 -6.41 -9.28
N ASN A 301 20.14 -6.49 -8.26
CA ASN A 301 21.25 -7.46 -8.20
C ASN A 301 20.81 -8.84 -7.65
N TYR A 302 19.50 -9.12 -7.64
CA TYR A 302 18.88 -10.35 -7.15
C TYR A 302 18.15 -11.07 -8.29
#